data_AF-A0A439J8U3-F1
#
_entry.id   AF-A0A439J8U3-F1
#
_cell.length_a   1.000
_cell.length_b   1.000
_cell.length_c   1.000
_cell.angle_alpha   90.00
_cell.angle_beta   90.00
_cell.angle_gamma   90.00
#
_symmetry.space_group_name_H-M   'P 1'
#
loop_
_entity.id
_entity.type
_entity.pdbx_description
1 polymer ?
#
loop_
_entity_poly.entity_id
_entity_poly.type
_entity_poly.pdbx_seq_one_letter_code
_entity_poly.pdbx_strand_id
1 'polypeptide(L)'
;MIGTNVPGSARADGSLLLTSPSQPANVGDAMLAAANYHDSGDYDRDLAAVAKQAGDWVVKRAMEVPRPALVLDIDETALANWEVITRDNFGRPIGGACDIAIDGPCGWAAWDQLAKDPAIDSVLEVFRQARTAKVAVFFITGRPEDQRQATKQNLQSAGYAGYEQLYMVQPGAKYASAADFKAPIRAEIEKAGYTIIANIGDQPSDLFGGHAEKLFLLPNPFYRVR
;
A
#
# COMPACT_ATOMS: atom_id res chain seq x y z
N MET A 1 -28.25 -39.77 -18.22
CA MET A 1 -28.33 -38.55 -17.38
C MET A 1 -28.06 -38.97 -15.96
N ILE A 2 -26.87 -38.64 -15.42
CA ILE A 2 -26.53 -38.90 -14.02
C ILE A 2 -26.37 -37.52 -13.40
N GLY A 3 -27.40 -37.08 -12.67
CA GLY A 3 -27.38 -35.82 -11.93
C GLY A 3 -26.54 -36.00 -10.67
N THR A 4 -25.40 -35.31 -10.60
CA THR A 4 -24.63 -35.19 -9.37
C THR A 4 -25.30 -34.18 -8.46
N ASN A 5 -25.92 -34.66 -7.39
CA ASN A 5 -26.42 -33.86 -6.29
C ASN A 5 -25.23 -33.19 -5.59
N VAL A 6 -25.13 -31.87 -5.66
CA VAL A 6 -24.24 -31.09 -4.80
C VAL A 6 -24.95 -30.93 -3.45
N PRO A 7 -24.36 -31.35 -2.30
CA PRO A 7 -24.97 -31.12 -1.00
C PRO A 7 -25.09 -29.61 -0.76
N GLY A 8 -26.31 -29.13 -0.52
CA GLY A 8 -26.56 -27.74 -0.17
C GLY A 8 -25.77 -27.36 1.07
N SER A 9 -25.01 -26.26 0.99
CA SER A 9 -24.32 -25.72 2.16
C SER A 9 -25.40 -25.32 3.19
N ALA A 10 -25.37 -25.94 4.37
CA ALA A 10 -26.20 -25.52 5.46
C ALA A 10 -25.71 -24.13 5.90
N ARG A 11 -26.43 -23.05 5.53
CA ARG A 11 -26.22 -21.74 6.16
C ARG A 11 -26.77 -21.84 7.57
N ALA A 12 -25.88 -21.96 8.55
CA ALA A 12 -26.24 -21.81 9.94
C ALA A 12 -26.62 -20.34 10.19
N ASP A 13 -27.81 -20.12 10.74
CA ASP A 13 -28.25 -18.80 11.18
C ASP A 13 -27.48 -18.41 12.44
N GLY A 14 -26.51 -17.51 12.30
CA GLY A 14 -25.68 -17.02 13.40
C GLY A 14 -26.45 -16.28 14.49
N SER A 15 -27.71 -15.89 14.25
CA SER A 15 -28.56 -15.23 15.25
C SER A 15 -28.93 -16.13 16.43
N LEU A 16 -28.73 -17.44 16.31
CA LEU A 16 -28.97 -18.42 17.37
C LEU A 16 -27.77 -18.62 18.31
N LEU A 17 -26.61 -18.02 18.00
CA LEU A 17 -25.41 -18.14 18.83
C LEU A 17 -25.44 -17.11 19.97
N LEU A 18 -25.59 -17.58 21.21
CA LEU A 18 -25.37 -16.74 22.40
C LEU A 18 -23.87 -16.71 22.72
N THR A 19 -23.23 -15.56 22.51
CA THR A 19 -21.79 -15.36 22.79
C THR A 19 -21.54 -13.98 23.42
N SER A 20 -20.32 -13.73 23.89
CA SER A 20 -19.98 -12.43 24.50
C SER A 20 -19.97 -11.31 23.45
N PRO A 21 -20.69 -10.19 23.65
CA PRO A 21 -20.65 -9.07 22.73
C PRO A 21 -19.37 -8.23 22.86
N SER A 22 -18.54 -8.47 23.89
CA SER A 22 -17.32 -7.69 24.14
C SER A 22 -16.09 -8.21 23.41
N GLN A 23 -16.14 -9.38 22.80
CA GLN A 23 -15.02 -9.90 22.03
C GLN A 23 -14.87 -9.11 20.71
N PRO A 24 -13.64 -8.86 20.24
CA PRO A 24 -13.44 -8.33 18.90
C PRO A 24 -13.91 -9.35 17.84
N ALA A 25 -14.02 -8.90 16.59
CA ALA A 25 -14.26 -9.81 15.48
C ALA A 25 -13.24 -10.97 15.50
N ASN A 26 -13.71 -12.19 15.20
CA ASN A 26 -12.82 -13.33 15.06
C ASN A 26 -11.80 -13.04 13.94
N VAL A 27 -10.53 -13.36 14.18
CA VAL A 27 -9.46 -13.08 13.20
C VAL A 27 -9.72 -13.79 11.88
N GLY A 28 -10.22 -15.03 11.90
CA GLY A 28 -10.64 -15.77 10.71
C GLY A 28 -11.74 -15.07 9.93
N ASP A 29 -12.79 -14.61 10.61
CA ASP A 29 -13.90 -13.89 9.98
C ASP A 29 -13.44 -12.54 9.41
N ALA A 30 -12.53 -11.84 10.10
CA ALA A 30 -11.94 -10.60 9.62
C ALA A 30 -11.10 -10.81 8.36
N MET A 31 -10.30 -11.89 8.31
CA MET A 31 -9.53 -12.27 7.11
C MET A 31 -10.46 -12.61 5.94
N LEU A 32 -11.53 -13.38 6.17
CA LEU A 32 -12.54 -13.67 5.14
C LEU A 32 -13.24 -12.40 4.66
N ALA A 33 -13.56 -11.46 5.56
CA ALA A 33 -14.17 -10.19 5.18
C ALA A 33 -13.21 -9.33 4.34
N ALA A 34 -11.93 -9.29 4.71
CA ALA A 34 -10.90 -8.58 3.96
C ALA A 34 -10.67 -9.18 2.56
N ALA A 35 -10.63 -10.51 2.45
CA ALA A 35 -10.56 -11.21 1.16
C ALA A 35 -11.78 -10.92 0.29
N ASN A 36 -12.99 -11.01 0.84
CA ASN A 36 -14.21 -10.68 0.09
C ASN A 36 -14.23 -9.22 -0.36
N TYR A 37 -13.73 -8.29 0.45
CA TYR A 37 -13.63 -6.86 0.10
C TYR A 37 -12.65 -6.61 -1.05
N HIS A 38 -11.54 -7.34 -1.08
CA HIS A 38 -10.60 -7.32 -2.19
C HIS A 38 -11.23 -7.95 -3.46
N ASP A 39 -11.65 -9.20 -3.36
CA ASP A 39 -12.04 -10.03 -4.51
C ASP A 39 -13.40 -9.62 -5.13
N SER A 40 -14.23 -8.85 -4.42
CA SER A 40 -15.45 -8.27 -4.97
C SER A 40 -15.18 -7.08 -5.90
N GLY A 41 -13.96 -6.52 -5.89
CA GLY A 41 -13.61 -5.25 -6.53
C GLY A 41 -14.04 -4.01 -5.74
N ASP A 42 -14.56 -4.19 -4.51
CA ASP A 42 -14.88 -3.07 -3.62
C ASP A 42 -13.61 -2.31 -3.22
N TYR A 43 -12.53 -3.04 -2.94
CA TYR A 43 -11.22 -2.47 -2.64
C TYR A 43 -10.70 -1.55 -3.75
N ASP A 44 -10.69 -2.03 -5.00
CA ASP A 44 -10.24 -1.25 -6.16
C ASP A 44 -11.08 0.00 -6.37
N ARG A 45 -12.40 -0.10 -6.18
CA ARG A 45 -13.30 1.06 -6.29
C ARG A 45 -12.99 2.11 -5.21
N ASP A 46 -12.76 1.69 -3.99
CA ASP A 46 -12.49 2.60 -2.88
C ASP A 46 -11.09 3.24 -3.01
N LEU A 47 -10.09 2.47 -3.45
CA LEU A 47 -8.79 3.00 -3.89
C LEU A 47 -8.96 4.06 -4.97
N ALA A 48 -9.71 3.76 -6.02
CA ALA A 48 -9.96 4.69 -7.12
C ALA A 48 -10.70 5.96 -6.68
N ALA A 49 -11.63 5.86 -5.72
CA ALA A 49 -12.34 7.01 -5.19
C ALA A 49 -11.41 7.99 -4.45
N VAL A 50 -10.44 7.49 -3.68
CA VAL A 50 -9.44 8.31 -2.99
C VAL A 50 -8.40 8.83 -3.97
N ALA A 51 -7.88 7.96 -4.84
CA ALA A 51 -6.90 8.31 -5.86
C ALA A 51 -7.42 9.38 -6.81
N LYS A 52 -8.69 9.32 -7.23
CA LYS A 52 -9.30 10.37 -8.06
C LYS A 52 -9.28 11.73 -7.35
N GLN A 53 -9.64 11.77 -6.07
CA GLN A 53 -9.60 13.01 -5.30
C GLN A 53 -8.17 13.56 -5.15
N ALA A 54 -7.18 12.68 -5.01
CA ALA A 54 -5.78 13.04 -5.00
C ALA A 54 -5.32 13.62 -6.34
N GLY A 55 -5.64 12.96 -7.46
CA GLY A 55 -5.31 13.42 -8.80
C GLY A 55 -5.90 14.80 -9.12
N ASP A 56 -7.20 14.97 -8.87
CA ASP A 56 -7.90 16.25 -9.06
C ASP A 56 -7.26 17.39 -8.24
N TRP A 57 -6.88 17.10 -6.99
CA TRP A 57 -6.18 18.04 -6.12
C TRP A 57 -4.77 18.37 -6.62
N VAL A 58 -3.98 17.35 -6.97
CA VAL A 58 -2.59 17.50 -7.41
C VAL A 58 -2.52 18.37 -8.66
N VAL A 59 -3.33 18.07 -9.68
CA VAL A 59 -3.35 18.84 -10.94
C VAL A 59 -3.75 20.30 -10.70
N LYS A 60 -4.76 20.54 -9.86
CA LYS A 60 -5.18 21.89 -9.53
C LYS A 60 -4.09 22.66 -8.78
N ARG A 61 -3.59 22.08 -7.69
CA ARG A 61 -2.68 22.77 -6.77
C ARG A 61 -1.29 23.00 -7.38
N ALA A 62 -0.85 22.15 -8.30
CA ALA A 62 0.41 22.31 -9.02
C ALA A 62 0.53 23.64 -9.78
N MET A 63 -0.58 24.23 -10.21
CA MET A 63 -0.58 25.53 -10.91
C MET A 63 -0.38 26.73 -9.98
N GLU A 64 -0.54 26.54 -8.67
CA GLU A 64 -0.61 27.61 -7.68
C GLU A 64 0.66 27.72 -6.82
N VAL A 65 1.60 26.77 -6.96
CA VAL A 65 2.82 26.71 -6.13
C VAL A 65 4.07 26.53 -6.99
N PRO A 66 5.20 27.11 -6.58
CA PRO A 66 6.48 26.81 -7.21
C PRO A 66 6.94 25.40 -6.82
N ARG A 67 7.52 24.68 -7.78
CA ARG A 67 8.12 23.34 -7.58
C ARG A 67 7.20 22.37 -6.79
N PRO A 68 5.99 22.09 -7.30
CA PRO A 68 5.08 21.17 -6.64
C PRO A 68 5.68 19.77 -6.55
N ALA A 69 5.44 19.09 -5.43
CA ALA A 69 5.85 17.72 -5.18
C ALA A 69 4.69 16.83 -4.69
N LEU A 70 4.71 15.59 -5.12
CA LEU A 70 3.86 14.49 -4.66
C LEU A 70 4.75 13.46 -3.96
N VAL A 71 4.37 13.05 -2.76
CA VAL A 71 4.99 11.93 -2.05
C VAL A 71 4.07 10.72 -2.11
N LEU A 72 4.63 9.55 -2.44
CA LEU A 72 3.93 8.26 -2.47
C LEU A 72 4.66 7.27 -1.57
N ASP A 73 3.90 6.53 -0.76
CA ASP A 73 4.36 5.24 -0.24
C ASP A 73 4.38 4.16 -1.37
N ILE A 74 4.93 2.98 -1.08
CA ILE A 74 5.03 1.86 -2.01
C ILE A 74 4.06 0.72 -1.68
N ASP A 75 4.19 0.09 -0.51
CA ASP A 75 3.55 -1.21 -0.22
C ASP A 75 2.08 -1.03 0.10
N GLU A 76 1.20 -1.63 -0.70
CA GLU A 76 -0.25 -1.41 -0.69
C GLU A 76 -0.67 0.05 -0.95
N THR A 77 0.23 0.83 -1.56
CA THR A 77 -0.03 2.20 -2.03
C THR A 77 0.24 2.36 -3.52
N ALA A 78 1.49 2.23 -3.97
CA ALA A 78 1.85 2.29 -5.38
C ALA A 78 1.90 0.89 -6.01
N LEU A 79 2.27 -0.10 -5.21
CA LEU A 79 2.37 -1.50 -5.61
C LEU A 79 1.43 -2.33 -4.73
N ALA A 80 0.71 -3.28 -5.33
CA ALA A 80 -0.16 -4.19 -4.59
C ALA A 80 0.64 -5.40 -4.11
N ASN A 81 0.43 -5.84 -2.87
CA ASN A 81 1.12 -7.00 -2.30
C ASN A 81 0.16 -8.18 -2.05
N TRP A 82 -0.99 -8.20 -2.74
CA TRP A 82 -2.08 -9.15 -2.51
C TRP A 82 -1.65 -10.63 -2.53
N GLU A 83 -0.75 -11.01 -3.44
CA GLU A 83 -0.29 -12.40 -3.54
C GLU A 83 0.45 -12.83 -2.26
N VAL A 84 1.35 -12.02 -1.71
CA VAL A 84 2.03 -12.37 -0.46
C VAL A 84 1.10 -12.27 0.75
N ILE A 85 0.18 -11.29 0.77
CA ILE A 85 -0.82 -11.14 1.83
C ILE A 85 -1.65 -12.41 1.98
N THR A 86 -2.15 -12.96 0.87
CA THR A 86 -2.99 -14.16 0.89
C THR A 86 -2.18 -15.43 1.16
N ARG A 87 -0.98 -15.57 0.59
CA ARG A 87 -0.06 -16.70 0.87
C ARG A 87 0.32 -16.79 2.35
N ASP A 88 0.47 -15.66 3.01
CA ASP A 88 0.80 -15.59 4.44
C ASP A 88 -0.42 -15.66 5.35
N ASN A 89 -1.62 -15.80 4.78
CA ASN A 89 -2.88 -15.73 5.50
C ASN A 89 -2.94 -14.48 6.40
N PHE A 90 -2.63 -13.33 5.82
CA PHE A 90 -2.61 -12.00 6.47
C PHE A 90 -1.62 -11.87 7.66
N GLY A 91 -0.73 -12.84 7.86
CA GLY A 91 0.19 -12.86 9.01
C GLY A 91 1.39 -11.91 8.89
N ARG A 92 1.81 -11.59 7.67
CA ARG A 92 2.96 -10.72 7.35
C ARG A 92 4.27 -11.06 8.10
N PRO A 93 4.77 -12.31 8.04
CA PRO A 93 6.11 -12.64 8.51
C PRO A 93 7.17 -11.87 7.71
N ILE A 94 8.04 -11.11 8.39
CA ILE A 94 9.09 -10.34 7.69
C ILE A 94 10.24 -11.24 7.23
N GLY A 95 10.73 -12.09 8.12
CA GLY A 95 11.78 -13.05 7.82
C GLY A 95 11.22 -14.38 7.32
N GLY A 96 12.09 -15.18 6.70
CA GLY A 96 11.72 -16.48 6.11
C GLY A 96 12.09 -16.54 4.63
N ALA A 97 12.17 -17.75 4.09
CA ALA A 97 12.31 -17.94 2.66
C ALA A 97 10.98 -17.60 1.96
N CYS A 98 11.06 -17.37 0.64
CA CYS A 98 9.90 -17.35 -0.22
C CYS A 98 10.18 -18.23 -1.43
N ASP A 99 9.49 -19.35 -1.51
CA ASP A 99 9.52 -20.23 -2.67
C ASP A 99 8.11 -20.28 -3.27
N ILE A 100 7.95 -19.63 -4.42
CA ILE A 100 6.66 -19.55 -5.11
C ILE A 100 6.22 -20.88 -5.72
N ALA A 101 7.12 -21.88 -5.79
CA ALA A 101 6.78 -23.22 -6.28
C ALA A 101 6.08 -24.09 -5.23
N ILE A 102 6.09 -23.67 -3.96
CA ILE A 102 5.37 -24.35 -2.88
C ILE A 102 4.15 -23.54 -2.44
N ASP A 103 3.10 -24.26 -2.04
CA ASP A 103 1.93 -23.68 -1.38
C ASP A 103 2.25 -23.47 0.10
N GLY A 104 2.78 -22.30 0.43
CA GLY A 104 3.25 -21.95 1.77
C GLY A 104 3.59 -20.47 1.93
N PRO A 105 3.75 -20.02 3.19
CA PRO A 105 4.00 -18.61 3.49
C PRO A 105 5.36 -18.17 2.94
N CYS A 106 5.45 -16.87 2.63
CA CYS A 106 6.64 -16.19 2.17
C CYS A 106 7.07 -15.16 3.21
N GLY A 107 8.35 -15.16 3.58
CA GLY A 107 8.91 -14.01 4.29
C GLY A 107 8.84 -12.77 3.39
N TRP A 108 8.23 -11.68 3.86
CA TRP A 108 8.06 -10.45 3.07
C TRP A 108 9.39 -9.92 2.53
N ALA A 109 10.45 -9.99 3.33
CA ALA A 109 11.76 -9.55 2.86
C ALA A 109 12.30 -10.37 1.68
N ALA A 110 11.96 -11.66 1.60
CA ALA A 110 12.30 -12.53 0.48
C ALA A 110 11.34 -12.34 -0.71
N TRP A 111 10.06 -12.08 -0.45
CA TRP A 111 9.06 -11.73 -1.45
C TRP A 111 9.45 -10.46 -2.20
N ASP A 112 9.81 -9.39 -1.49
CA ASP A 112 10.19 -8.10 -2.08
C ASP A 112 11.35 -8.23 -3.08
N GLN A 113 12.27 -9.16 -2.82
CA GLN A 113 13.42 -9.44 -3.67
C GLN A 113 13.05 -10.15 -4.98
N LEU A 114 11.83 -10.70 -5.09
CA LEU A 114 11.34 -11.31 -6.33
C LEU A 114 11.02 -10.26 -7.40
N ALA A 115 10.77 -9.00 -7.00
CA ALA A 115 10.41 -7.90 -7.90
C ALA A 115 9.23 -8.24 -8.84
N LYS A 116 8.10 -8.67 -8.26
CA LYS A 116 6.87 -9.02 -9.00
C LYS A 116 5.59 -8.32 -8.53
N ASP A 117 5.71 -7.27 -7.71
CA ASP A 117 4.52 -6.57 -7.23
C ASP A 117 3.91 -5.73 -8.37
N PRO A 118 2.63 -5.95 -8.74
CA PRO A 118 1.97 -5.16 -9.76
C PRO A 118 1.63 -3.75 -9.26
N ALA A 119 1.32 -2.85 -10.19
CA ALA A 119 0.84 -1.51 -9.85
C ALA A 119 -0.54 -1.55 -9.20
N ILE A 120 -0.80 -0.62 -8.28
CA ILE A 120 -2.18 -0.19 -8.01
C ILE A 120 -2.55 0.84 -9.08
N ASP A 121 -3.34 0.40 -10.06
CA ASP A 121 -3.61 1.16 -11.30
C ASP A 121 -4.15 2.57 -11.06
N SER A 122 -5.01 2.73 -10.04
CA SER A 122 -5.59 4.02 -9.70
C SER A 122 -4.55 5.03 -9.19
N VAL A 123 -3.54 4.57 -8.46
CA VAL A 123 -2.43 5.40 -7.97
C VAL A 123 -1.39 5.66 -9.06
N LEU A 124 -1.16 4.69 -9.95
CA LEU A 124 -0.36 4.90 -11.15
C LEU A 124 -0.95 6.00 -12.05
N GLU A 125 -2.26 6.10 -12.14
CA GLU A 125 -2.92 7.20 -12.86
C GLU A 125 -2.65 8.56 -12.19
N VAL A 126 -2.70 8.65 -10.85
CA VAL A 126 -2.32 9.88 -10.13
C VAL A 126 -0.86 10.25 -10.41
N PHE A 127 0.04 9.27 -10.43
CA PHE A 127 1.44 9.49 -10.80
C PHE A 127 1.58 10.09 -12.21
N ARG A 128 0.89 9.53 -13.21
CA ARG A 128 0.92 10.02 -14.60
C ARG A 128 0.36 11.44 -14.71
N GLN A 129 -0.71 11.75 -14.00
CA GLN A 129 -1.28 13.08 -13.91
C GLN A 129 -0.31 14.08 -13.29
N ALA A 130 0.31 13.71 -12.16
CA ALA A 130 1.34 14.51 -11.49
C ALA A 130 2.51 14.83 -12.43
N ARG A 131 3.04 13.82 -13.13
CA ARG A 131 4.13 13.99 -14.11
C ARG A 131 3.73 14.91 -15.27
N THR A 132 2.53 14.74 -15.80
CA THR A 132 1.98 15.61 -16.86
C THR A 132 1.86 17.06 -16.41
N ALA A 133 1.46 17.27 -15.15
CA ALA A 133 1.38 18.57 -14.51
C ALA A 133 2.74 19.12 -14.02
N LYS A 134 3.86 18.46 -14.37
CA LYS A 134 5.24 18.82 -13.97
C LYS A 134 5.46 18.85 -12.45
N VAL A 135 4.73 18.00 -11.72
CA VAL A 135 4.94 17.73 -10.30
C VAL A 135 6.09 16.74 -10.14
N ALA A 136 7.05 17.07 -9.27
CA ALA A 136 8.11 16.15 -8.89
C ALA A 136 7.52 15.04 -8.00
N VAL A 137 7.77 13.78 -8.31
CA VAL A 137 7.23 12.67 -7.52
C VAL A 137 8.35 11.99 -6.76
N PHE A 138 8.14 11.77 -5.47
CA PHE A 138 9.08 11.13 -4.56
C PHE A 138 8.44 9.88 -3.95
N PHE A 139 9.23 8.81 -3.85
CA PHE A 139 8.82 7.61 -3.11
C PHE A 139 9.53 7.57 -1.75
N ILE A 140 8.78 7.26 -0.69
CA ILE A 140 9.34 7.00 0.64
C ILE A 140 8.73 5.70 1.17
N THR A 141 9.53 4.65 1.32
CA THR A 141 9.07 3.31 1.71
C THR A 141 9.79 2.80 2.96
N GLY A 142 9.09 1.98 3.74
CA GLY A 142 9.68 1.24 4.87
C GLY A 142 10.60 0.09 4.45
N ARG A 143 10.64 -0.27 3.16
CA ARG A 143 11.57 -1.27 2.62
C ARG A 143 13.03 -0.88 2.92
N PRO A 144 13.89 -1.82 3.36
CA PRO A 144 15.31 -1.57 3.57
C PRO A 144 16.11 -1.41 2.26
N GLU A 145 17.22 -0.68 2.33
CA GLU A 145 18.11 -0.39 1.18
C GLU A 145 18.66 -1.61 0.44
N ASP A 146 18.80 -2.76 1.12
CA ASP A 146 19.23 -4.02 0.48
C ASP A 146 18.19 -4.58 -0.50
N GLN A 147 16.95 -4.08 -0.47
CA GLN A 147 15.91 -4.36 -1.46
C GLN A 147 15.85 -3.35 -2.61
N ARG A 148 16.68 -2.30 -2.61
CA ARG A 148 16.56 -1.17 -3.55
C ARG A 148 16.50 -1.60 -5.01
N GLN A 149 17.33 -2.56 -5.42
CA GLN A 149 17.38 -2.98 -6.81
C GLN A 149 16.06 -3.66 -7.24
N ALA A 150 15.52 -4.54 -6.40
CA ALA A 150 14.25 -5.21 -6.65
C ALA A 150 13.07 -4.21 -6.64
N THR A 151 13.05 -3.30 -5.66
CA THR A 151 12.03 -2.23 -5.59
C THR A 151 12.03 -1.34 -6.83
N LYS A 152 13.22 -0.96 -7.34
CA LYS A 152 13.32 -0.19 -8.60
C LYS A 152 12.83 -0.98 -9.82
N GLN A 153 13.12 -2.28 -9.88
CA GLN A 153 12.64 -3.15 -10.96
C GLN A 153 11.11 -3.27 -10.94
N ASN A 154 10.51 -3.41 -9.76
CA ASN A 154 9.06 -3.35 -9.57
C ASN A 154 8.48 -2.03 -10.08
N LEU A 155 8.96 -0.90 -9.54
CA LEU A 155 8.47 0.43 -9.95
C LEU A 155 8.58 0.65 -11.45
N GLN A 156 9.70 0.24 -12.06
CA GLN A 156 9.89 0.33 -13.50
C GLN A 156 8.90 -0.55 -14.28
N SER A 157 8.70 -1.79 -13.87
CA SER A 157 7.80 -2.75 -14.51
C SER A 157 6.33 -2.35 -14.36
N ALA A 158 5.98 -1.75 -13.23
CA ALA A 158 4.69 -1.16 -12.92
C ALA A 158 4.43 0.17 -13.67
N GLY A 159 5.43 0.75 -14.34
CA GLY A 159 5.27 1.96 -15.15
C GLY A 159 5.55 3.28 -14.41
N TYR A 160 6.12 3.24 -13.20
CA TYR A 160 6.57 4.41 -12.45
C TYR A 160 7.94 4.90 -12.95
N ALA A 161 7.99 5.42 -14.18
CA ALA A 161 9.20 5.97 -14.76
C ALA A 161 9.35 7.48 -14.48
N GLY A 162 10.58 7.92 -14.18
CA GLY A 162 10.92 9.35 -14.08
C GLY A 162 10.51 10.03 -12.78
N TYR A 163 10.28 9.29 -11.69
CA TYR A 163 10.23 9.87 -10.34
C TYR A 163 11.58 10.50 -9.97
N GLU A 164 11.57 11.46 -9.04
CA GLU A 164 12.74 12.25 -8.67
C GLU A 164 13.69 11.45 -7.77
N GLN A 165 13.18 10.84 -6.71
CA GLN A 165 14.00 10.07 -5.76
C GLN A 165 13.19 8.97 -5.07
N LEU A 166 13.88 7.88 -4.72
CA LEU A 166 13.39 6.78 -3.89
C LEU A 166 14.18 6.74 -2.57
N TYR A 167 13.49 7.02 -1.46
CA TYR A 167 14.04 6.94 -0.11
C TYR A 167 13.62 5.63 0.57
N MET A 168 14.60 4.95 1.16
CA MET A 168 14.44 3.64 1.79
C MET A 168 15.17 3.60 3.14
N VAL A 169 14.82 2.63 3.97
CA VAL A 169 15.38 2.50 5.32
C VAL A 169 16.83 2.04 5.24
N GLN A 170 17.75 2.80 5.83
CA GLN A 170 19.17 2.46 5.84
C GLN A 170 19.43 1.15 6.62
N PRO A 171 20.40 0.32 6.20
CA PRO A 171 20.70 -0.94 6.88
C PRO A 171 21.05 -0.70 8.35
N GLY A 172 20.41 -1.46 9.25
CA GLY A 172 20.64 -1.36 10.69
C GLY A 172 19.99 -0.16 11.39
N ALA A 173 19.35 0.76 10.64
CA ALA A 173 18.57 1.83 11.23
C ALA A 173 17.33 1.27 11.93
N LYS A 174 16.99 1.86 13.08
CA LYS A 174 15.79 1.52 13.85
C LYS A 174 15.04 2.80 14.18
N TYR A 175 13.75 2.78 13.89
CA TYR A 175 12.84 3.88 14.16
C TYR A 175 11.73 3.36 15.08
N ALA A 176 11.17 4.23 15.93
CA ALA A 176 10.07 3.83 16.80
C ALA A 176 8.75 3.66 16.02
N SER A 177 8.63 4.35 14.89
CA SER A 177 7.52 4.25 13.93
C SER A 177 7.98 4.48 12.49
N ALA A 178 7.16 4.10 11.52
CA ALA A 178 7.38 4.51 10.12
C ALA A 178 7.31 6.04 9.98
N ALA A 179 6.49 6.73 10.78
CA ALA A 179 6.41 8.20 10.76
C ALA A 179 7.74 8.85 11.18
N ASP A 180 8.44 8.29 12.17
CA ASP A 180 9.75 8.79 12.64
C ASP A 180 10.85 8.66 11.57
N PHE A 181 10.68 7.75 10.61
CA PHE A 181 11.53 7.66 9.43
C PHE A 181 11.07 8.60 8.31
N LYS A 182 9.77 8.59 7.98
CA LYS A 182 9.24 9.26 6.78
C LYS A 182 9.10 10.77 6.92
N ALA A 183 8.75 11.28 8.10
CA ALA A 183 8.51 12.71 8.30
C ALA A 183 9.78 13.57 8.14
N PRO A 184 10.96 13.18 8.68
CA PRO A 184 12.21 13.88 8.41
C PRO A 184 12.57 13.96 6.92
N ILE A 185 12.30 12.89 6.15
CA ILE A 185 12.56 12.88 4.70
C ILE A 185 11.64 13.86 3.97
N ARG A 186 10.35 13.95 4.34
CA ARG A 186 9.47 14.98 3.78
C ARG A 186 9.96 16.39 4.12
N ALA A 187 10.46 16.60 5.34
CA ALA A 187 11.08 17.88 5.70
C ALA A 187 12.36 18.17 4.87
N GLU A 188 13.14 17.16 4.49
CA GLU A 188 14.29 17.31 3.59
C GLU A 188 13.87 17.70 2.17
N ILE A 189 12.79 17.11 1.66
CA ILE A 189 12.21 17.48 0.35
C ILE A 189 11.75 18.95 0.37
N GLU A 190 11.08 19.40 1.44
CA GLU A 190 10.72 20.82 1.60
C GLU A 190 11.95 21.72 1.68
N LYS A 191 12.98 21.34 2.45
CA LYS A 191 14.26 22.07 2.54
C LYS A 191 14.99 22.15 1.20
N ALA A 192 14.80 21.18 0.31
CA ALA A 192 15.30 21.21 -1.06
C ALA A 192 14.50 22.17 -1.98
N GLY A 193 13.48 22.85 -1.45
CA GLY A 193 12.71 23.90 -2.10
C GLY A 193 11.47 23.41 -2.85
N TYR A 194 10.99 22.20 -2.56
CA TYR A 194 9.73 21.69 -3.07
C TYR A 194 8.56 22.06 -2.15
N THR A 195 7.37 22.24 -2.71
CA THR A 195 6.13 22.29 -1.94
C THR A 195 5.43 20.94 -2.07
N ILE A 196 5.38 20.14 -1.00
CA ILE A 196 4.67 18.86 -1.01
C ILE A 196 3.17 19.13 -0.95
N ILE A 197 2.52 19.13 -2.11
CA ILE A 197 1.10 19.44 -2.25
C ILE A 197 0.22 18.25 -1.86
N ALA A 198 0.74 17.03 -1.95
CA ALA A 198 0.04 15.82 -1.56
C ALA A 198 1.01 14.74 -1.06
N ASN A 199 0.57 13.99 -0.06
CA ASN A 199 1.19 12.74 0.39
C ASN A 199 0.12 11.64 0.39
N ILE A 200 0.42 10.50 -0.25
CA ILE A 200 -0.50 9.37 -0.41
C ILE A 200 0.16 8.12 0.18
N GLY A 201 -0.57 7.41 1.03
CA GLY A 201 -0.14 6.18 1.69
C GLY A 201 -1.35 5.40 2.21
N ASP A 202 -1.15 4.16 2.59
CA ASP A 202 -2.19 3.25 3.09
C ASP A 202 -2.18 3.12 4.63
N GLN A 203 -1.12 3.63 5.26
CA GLN A 203 -0.97 3.68 6.71
C GLN A 203 -1.00 5.12 7.21
N PRO A 204 -1.66 5.40 8.36
CA PRO A 204 -1.55 6.70 8.99
C PRO A 204 -0.10 7.12 9.27
N SER A 205 0.79 6.16 9.54
CA SER A 205 2.22 6.38 9.76
C SER A 205 2.98 6.86 8.52
N ASP A 206 2.43 6.69 7.31
CA ASP A 206 2.98 7.30 6.10
C ASP A 206 2.73 8.80 6.03
N LEU A 207 1.65 9.24 6.67
CA LEU A 207 1.05 10.56 6.51
C LEU A 207 1.34 11.49 7.68
N PHE A 208 1.45 10.94 8.89
CA PHE A 208 1.68 11.69 10.12
C PHE A 208 3.10 12.25 10.22
N GLY A 209 3.25 13.31 11.01
CA GLY A 209 4.50 14.06 11.17
C GLY A 209 4.61 15.33 10.31
N GLY A 210 3.56 15.67 9.54
CA GLY A 210 3.48 16.92 8.78
C GLY A 210 4.23 16.88 7.44
N HIS A 211 4.59 18.07 6.94
CA HIS A 211 5.35 18.28 5.70
C HIS A 211 4.60 17.88 4.41
N ALA A 212 3.28 18.10 4.39
CA ALA A 212 2.46 18.00 3.19
C ALA A 212 1.19 18.86 3.38
N GLU A 213 0.72 19.53 2.33
CA GLU A 213 -0.50 20.36 2.40
C GLU A 213 -1.77 19.51 2.53
N LYS A 214 -1.79 18.33 1.91
CA LYS A 214 -2.93 17.42 1.94
C LYS A 214 -2.50 15.96 2.02
N LEU A 215 -3.21 15.20 2.84
CA LEU A 215 -2.96 13.79 3.09
C LEU A 215 -4.09 12.96 2.50
N PHE A 216 -3.75 11.87 1.82
CA PHE A 216 -4.72 10.92 1.26
C PHE A 216 -4.39 9.53 1.79
N LEU A 217 -5.28 9.01 2.65
CA LEU A 217 -5.17 7.67 3.21
C LEU A 217 -5.94 6.69 2.33
N LEU A 218 -5.23 5.74 1.74
CA LEU A 218 -5.82 4.62 1.01
C LEU A 218 -6.35 3.57 2.01
N PRO A 219 -7.41 2.82 1.65
CA PRO A 219 -7.78 1.65 2.43
C PRO A 219 -6.64 0.62 2.43
N ASN A 220 -6.35 0.06 3.59
CA ASN A 220 -5.61 -1.20 3.73
C ASN A 220 -6.08 -1.89 5.02
N PRO A 221 -7.04 -2.82 4.92
CA PRO A 221 -7.48 -3.62 6.07
C PRO A 221 -6.59 -4.85 6.31
N PHE A 222 -5.59 -5.09 5.47
CA PHE A 222 -4.83 -6.34 5.42
C PHE A 222 -3.73 -6.40 6.47
N TYR A 223 -3.13 -5.26 6.84
CA TYR A 223 -2.15 -5.14 7.91
C TYR A 223 -2.07 -3.72 8.48
N ARG A 224 -1.32 -3.56 9.58
CA ARG A 224 -1.05 -2.26 10.20
C ARG A 224 0.45 -2.09 10.45
N VAL A 225 1.01 -0.99 9.95
CA VAL A 225 2.35 -0.53 10.29
C VAL A 225 2.22 0.61 11.30
N ARG A 226 3.06 0.58 12.34
CA ARG A 226 3.11 1.64 13.35
C ARG A 226 4.27 2.57 13.08
#